data_AF-A0ABC9YVI0-F1
#
_entry.id   AF-A0ABC9YVI0-F1
#
_cell.length_a   1.000
_cell.length_b   1.000
_cell.length_c   1.000
_cell.angle_alpha   90.00
_cell.angle_beta   90.00
_cell.angle_gamma   90.00
#
_symmetry.space_group_name_H-M   'P 1'
#
loop_
_entity.id
_entity.type
_entity.pdbx_description
1 polymer ?
#
loop_
_entity_poly.entity_id
_entity_poly.type
_entity_poly.pdbx_seq_one_letter_code
_entity_poly.pdbx_strand_id
1 'polypeptide(L)' 'MAASIGDAIHAARRRHRLTQEQLAELAGTSTRTVREIEHGSGSTSIATVAAVADVLGLTLGVVG' A
#
# COMPACT_ATOMS: atom_id res chain seq x y z
N MET A 1 -8.33 3.20 18.10
CA MET A 1 -7.70 2.13 17.29
C MET A 1 -6.82 2.80 16.27
N ALA A 2 -5.51 2.54 16.28
CA ALA A 2 -4.62 3.07 15.25
C ALA A 2 -4.94 2.37 13.92
N ALA A 3 -5.14 3.14 12.85
CA ALA A 3 -5.27 2.59 11.51
C ALA A 3 -3.94 1.90 11.13
N SER A 4 -4.01 0.70 10.57
CA SER A 4 -2.82 0.00 10.09
C SER A 4 -2.26 0.68 8.83
N ILE A 5 -1.02 0.38 8.47
CA ILE A 5 -0.42 0.83 7.20
C ILE A 5 -1.28 0.37 6.01
N GLY A 6 -1.82 -0.85 6.08
CA GLY A 6 -2.72 -1.39 5.05
C GLY A 6 -3.99 -0.57 4.87
N ASP A 7 -4.60 -0.12 5.98
CA ASP A 7 -5.78 0.74 5.95
C ASP A 7 -5.50 2.09 5.29
N ALA A 8 -4.34 2.69 5.58
CA ALA A 8 -3.92 3.96 5.00
C ALA A 8 -3.70 3.85 3.48
N ILE A 9 -3.05 2.77 3.04
CA ILE A 9 -2.82 2.48 1.63
C ILE A 9 -4.15 2.24 0.90
N HIS A 10 -5.04 1.44 1.49
CA HIS A 10 -6.38 1.19 0.93
C HIS A 10 -7.19 2.49 0.79
N ALA A 11 -7.20 3.33 1.83
CA ALA A 11 -7.91 4.60 1.81
C ALA A 11 -7.35 5.57 0.75
N ALA A 12 -6.02 5.68 0.65
CA ALA A 12 -5.38 6.53 -0.35
C ALA A 12 -5.67 6.05 -1.77
N ARG A 13 -5.55 4.74 -2.05
CA ARG A 13 -5.88 4.17 -3.36
C ARG A 13 -7.31 4.51 -3.77
N ARG A 14 -8.27 4.35 -2.86
CA ARG A 14 -9.69 4.67 -3.10
C ARG A 14 -9.91 6.16 -3.36
N ARG A 15 -9.18 7.05 -2.67
CA ARG A 15 -9.22 8.50 -2.90
C ARG A 15 -8.72 8.88 -4.30
N HIS A 16 -7.72 8.17 -4.81
CA HIS A 16 -7.25 8.29 -6.20
C HIS A 16 -8.12 7.55 -7.23
N ARG A 17 -9.19 6.86 -6.80
CA ARG A 17 -10.10 6.07 -7.66
C ARG A 17 -9.40 4.96 -8.46
N LEU A 18 -8.34 4.39 -7.89
CA LEU A 18 -7.59 3.30 -8.52
C LEU A 18 -8.13 1.93 -8.11
N THR A 19 -8.13 0.96 -9.04
CA THR A 19 -8.26 -0.46 -8.71
C THR A 19 -6.95 -1.00 -8.10
N GLN A 20 -6.99 -2.19 -7.50
CA GLN A 20 -5.77 -2.83 -6.99
C GLN A 20 -4.79 -3.15 -8.12
N GLU A 21 -5.32 -3.54 -9.30
CA GLU A 21 -4.54 -3.81 -10.51
C GLU A 21 -3.82 -2.54 -11.00
N GLN A 22 -4.53 -1.41 -11.05
CA GLN A 22 -3.93 -0.13 -11.49
C GLN A 22 -2.84 0.34 -10.53
N LEU A 23 -3.05 0.22 -9.22
CA LEU A 23 -2.01 0.54 -8.25
C LEU A 23 -0.80 -0.41 -8.40
N ALA A 24 -1.06 -1.69 -8.64
CA ALA A 24 0.01 -2.68 -8.83
C ALA A 24 0.86 -2.35 -10.07
N GLU A 25 0.21 -1.97 -11.18
CA GLU A 25 0.88 -1.54 -12.40
C GLU A 25 1.75 -0.29 -12.16
N LEU A 26 1.20 0.74 -11.52
CA LEU A 26 1.93 1.97 -11.20
C LEU A 26 3.12 1.72 -10.26
N ALA A 27 2.99 0.79 -9.31
CA ALA A 27 4.03 0.44 -8.35
C ALA A 27 5.00 -0.63 -8.85
N GLY A 28 4.85 -1.12 -10.09
CA GLY A 28 5.70 -2.18 -10.64
C GLY A 28 5.63 -3.50 -9.85
N THR A 29 4.46 -3.86 -9.33
CA THR A 29 4.24 -5.05 -8.51
C THR A 29 3.01 -5.85 -8.97
N SER A 30 2.66 -6.92 -8.25
CA SER A 30 1.48 -7.73 -8.57
C SER A 30 0.22 -7.25 -7.82
N THR A 31 -0.96 -7.44 -8.41
CA THR A 31 -2.25 -7.19 -7.72
C THR A 31 -2.36 -7.97 -6.42
N ARG A 32 -1.82 -9.20 -6.39
CA ARG A 32 -1.74 -10.01 -5.16
C ARG A 32 -0.95 -9.27 -4.08
N THR A 33 0.20 -8.69 -4.42
CA THR A 33 1.02 -7.92 -3.49
C THR A 33 0.28 -6.72 -2.93
N VAL A 34 -0.40 -5.93 -3.78
CA VAL A 34 -1.23 -4.81 -3.31
C VAL A 34 -2.31 -5.28 -2.35
N ARG A 35 -2.99 -6.41 -2.66
CA ARG A 35 -3.99 -7.00 -1.78
C ARG A 35 -3.41 -7.42 -0.43
N GLU A 36 -2.28 -8.13 -0.42
CA GLU A 36 -1.62 -8.57 0.82
C GLU A 36 -1.23 -7.38 1.70
N ILE A 37 -0.73 -6.29 1.11
CA ILE A 37 -0.42 -5.04 1.81
C ILE A 37 -1.66 -4.44 2.45
N GLU A 38 -2.75 -4.30 1.69
CA GLU A 38 -4.00 -3.70 2.19
C GLU A 38 -4.65 -4.53 3.29
N HIS A 39 -4.46 -5.85 3.29
CA HIS A 39 -4.95 -6.74 4.35
C HIS A 39 -3.98 -6.85 5.55
N GLY A 40 -2.82 -6.18 5.49
CA GLY A 40 -1.83 -6.23 6.57
C GLY A 40 -1.07 -7.56 6.69
N SER A 41 -0.94 -8.31 5.59
CA SER A 41 -0.20 -9.57 5.58
C SER A 41 1.31 -9.33 5.70
N GLY A 42 1.93 -9.92 6.74
CA GLY A 42 3.34 -9.74 7.09
C GLY A 42 4.35 -10.40 6.15
N SER A 43 3.90 -10.96 5.01
CA SER A 43 4.79 -11.59 4.03
C SER A 43 5.43 -10.60 3.04
N THR A 44 4.94 -9.36 2.99
CA THR A 44 5.45 -8.34 2.06
C THR A 44 6.62 -7.56 2.65
N SER A 45 7.68 -7.36 1.88
CA SER A 45 8.85 -6.59 2.32
C SER A 45 8.50 -5.10 2.51
N ILE A 46 9.18 -4.45 3.46
CA ILE A 46 9.03 -3.00 3.70
C ILE A 46 9.35 -2.19 2.45
N ALA A 47 10.35 -2.61 1.66
CA ALA A 47 10.70 -1.94 0.41
C ALA A 47 9.52 -1.90 -0.58
N THR A 48 8.78 -3.00 -0.71
CA THR A 48 7.60 -3.06 -1.57
C THR A 48 6.44 -2.24 -1.03
N VAL A 49 6.24 -2.26 0.30
CA VAL A 49 5.24 -1.38 0.95
C VAL A 49 5.57 0.10 0.70
N ALA A 50 6.85 0.47 0.80
CA ALA A 50 7.31 1.83 0.54
C ALA A 50 7.09 2.26 -0.90
N ALA A 51 7.40 1.40 -1.88
CA ALA A 51 7.16 1.70 -3.30
C ALA A 51 5.67 1.92 -3.60
N VAL A 52 4.78 1.10 -3.03
CA VAL A 52 3.32 1.28 -3.18
C VAL A 52 2.84 2.56 -2.50
N ALA A 53 3.38 2.89 -1.32
CA ALA A 53 3.06 4.12 -0.59
C ALA A 53 3.50 5.37 -1.38
N ASP A 54 4.68 5.34 -2.00
CA ASP A 54 5.24 6.46 -2.78
C ASP A 54 4.37 6.81 -4.00
N VAL A 55 3.88 5.80 -4.74
CA VAL A 55 2.92 5.99 -5.84
C VAL A 55 1.63 6.72 -5.38
N LEU A 56 1.24 6.52 -4.13
CA LEU A 56 0.06 7.15 -3.52
C LEU A 56 0.39 8.50 -2.85
N GLY A 57 1.64 8.96 -2.92
CA GLY A 57 2.12 10.18 -2.25
C GLY A 57 2.12 10.07 -0.72
N LEU A 58 2.26 8.87 -0.17
CA LEU A 58 2.33 8.61 1.26
C LEU A 58 3.78 8.48 1.72
N THR A 59 4.08 8.98 2.93
CA THR A 59 5.40 8.82 3.56
C THR A 59 5.29 7.85 4.74
N LEU A 60 6.16 6.84 4.76
CA LEU A 60 6.27 5.92 5.90
C LEU A 60 7.11 6.57 7.01
N GLY A 61 6.58 6.55 8.23
CA GLY A 61 7.28 7.00 9.44
C GLY A 61 7.43 5.86 10.44
N VAL A 62 8.52 5.89 11.21
CA VAL A 62 8.75 4.96 12.32
C VAL A 62 8.35 5.67 13.61
N VAL A 63 7.48 5.04 14.40
CA VAL A 63 7.15 5.46 15.76
C VAL A 63 7.97 4.63 16.73
N GLY A 64 8.73 5.30 17.60
CA GLY A 64 9.52 4.71 18.68
C GLY A 64 8.77 4.70 20.00
#